data_AF-A0AAJ4A676-F1
#
_entry.id   AF-A0AAJ4A676-F1
#
_cell.length_a   1.000
_cell.length_b   1.000
_cell.length_c   1.000
_cell.angle_alpha   90.00
_cell.angle_beta   90.00
_cell.angle_gamma   90.00
#
_symmetry.space_group_name_H-M   'P 1'
#
loop_
_entity.id
_entity.type
_entity.pdbx_description
1 polymer ?
#
loop_
_entity_poly.entity_id
_entity_poly.type
_entity_poly.pdbx_seq_one_letter_code
_entity_poly.pdbx_strand_id
1 'polypeptide(L)'
;MIKRLTTISIATLVAIALTACSGDKKQAETKTYKMSAEEVYKASCTKCHGAHGEGKTEKKTPRFDDKTVAELEYSLFDIKKGGITFTTGTDHEIMEHNMQKLIDQGYDYDIKTMAQYIYSTFKK
;
A
#
# COMPACT_ATOMS: atom_id res chain seq x y z
N MET A 1 22.83 -65.98 -47.82
CA MET A 1 21.65 -65.25 -48.32
C MET A 1 21.24 -64.19 -47.31
N ILE A 2 21.23 -62.92 -47.76
CA ILE A 2 20.24 -61.86 -47.48
C ILE A 2 19.81 -61.66 -45.99
N LYS A 3 20.35 -60.66 -45.26
CA LYS A 3 19.92 -59.24 -45.17
C LYS A 3 18.94 -59.01 -44.01
N ARG A 4 19.28 -58.10 -43.08
CA ARG A 4 18.59 -56.80 -42.85
C ARG A 4 18.94 -56.24 -41.46
N LEU A 5 19.51 -55.03 -41.51
CA LEU A 5 19.61 -54.07 -40.42
C LEU A 5 18.23 -53.86 -39.76
N THR A 6 18.19 -53.82 -38.44
CA THR A 6 17.06 -53.29 -37.66
C THR A 6 17.58 -52.27 -36.65
N THR A 7 17.58 -51.02 -37.11
CA THR A 7 17.20 -49.77 -36.40
C THR A 7 17.16 -49.80 -34.87
N ILE A 8 18.13 -49.11 -34.27
CA ILE A 8 18.10 -48.61 -32.89
C ILE A 8 16.99 -47.55 -32.80
N SER A 9 15.95 -47.83 -32.02
CA SER A 9 14.91 -46.84 -31.67
C SER A 9 15.36 -46.10 -30.43
N ILE A 10 15.79 -44.84 -30.59
CA ILE A 10 16.00 -43.90 -29.49
C ILE A 10 14.65 -43.22 -29.23
N ALA A 11 13.92 -43.69 -28.21
CA ALA A 11 12.70 -43.05 -27.74
C ALA A 11 12.94 -42.42 -26.36
N THR A 12 13.30 -41.13 -26.40
CA THR A 12 12.84 -40.03 -25.54
C THR A 12 12.18 -40.34 -24.19
N LEU A 13 12.68 -39.69 -23.13
CA LEU A 13 11.92 -38.71 -22.32
C LEU A 13 12.83 -38.18 -21.18
N VAL A 14 13.58 -37.12 -21.47
CA VAL A 14 14.21 -36.30 -20.43
C VAL A 14 13.15 -35.32 -19.92
N ALA A 15 12.42 -35.71 -18.88
CA ALA A 15 11.61 -34.80 -18.09
C ALA A 15 12.51 -34.17 -17.01
N ILE A 16 13.32 -33.18 -17.40
CA ILE A 16 13.93 -32.26 -16.42
C ILE A 16 12.88 -31.19 -16.17
N ALA A 17 12.19 -31.35 -15.04
CA ALA A 17 11.28 -30.37 -14.49
C ALA A 17 11.99 -29.01 -14.37
N LEU A 18 11.32 -27.97 -14.85
CA LEU A 18 11.63 -26.57 -14.54
C LEU A 18 11.42 -26.35 -13.04
N THR A 19 12.40 -26.72 -12.24
CA THR A 19 12.39 -26.46 -10.80
C THR A 19 12.89 -25.04 -10.57
N ALA A 20 11.94 -24.20 -10.16
CA ALA A 20 12.13 -23.09 -9.23
C ALA A 20 12.88 -21.84 -9.74
N CYS A 21 12.15 -20.96 -10.43
CA CYS A 21 12.15 -19.55 -10.00
C CYS A 21 11.38 -19.47 -8.67
N SER A 22 11.97 -19.98 -7.58
CA SER A 22 11.47 -19.72 -6.23
C SER A 22 11.84 -18.29 -5.88
N GLY A 23 11.09 -17.33 -6.42
CA GLY A 23 10.96 -16.06 -5.76
C GLY A 23 10.29 -16.35 -4.42
N ASP A 24 11.07 -16.33 -3.34
CA ASP A 24 10.56 -16.27 -1.98
C ASP A 24 9.58 -15.11 -1.93
N LYS A 25 8.28 -15.42 -2.05
CA LYS A 25 7.22 -14.47 -1.71
C LYS A 25 7.36 -14.29 -0.21
N LYS A 26 8.15 -13.30 0.21
CA LYS A 26 8.16 -12.82 1.60
C LYS A 26 6.70 -12.61 1.97
N GLN A 27 6.18 -13.49 2.84
CA GLN A 27 4.88 -13.29 3.44
C GLN A 27 4.95 -11.93 4.12
N ALA A 28 4.12 -10.98 3.67
CA ALA A 28 4.00 -9.70 4.33
C ALA A 28 3.55 -9.99 5.76
N GLU A 29 4.39 -9.71 6.74
CA GLU A 29 4.00 -9.81 8.14
C GLU A 29 2.74 -8.96 8.34
N THR A 30 1.66 -9.60 8.79
CA THR A 30 0.39 -8.92 9.02
C THR A 30 0.54 -8.13 10.31
N LYS A 31 0.90 -6.85 10.18
CA LYS A 31 0.93 -5.92 11.31
C LYS A 31 -0.48 -5.72 11.85
N THR A 32 -0.68 -6.04 13.13
CA THR A 32 -1.93 -5.73 13.84
C THR A 32 -1.94 -4.27 14.30
N TYR A 33 -3.02 -3.55 14.01
CA TYR A 33 -3.23 -2.17 14.44
C TYR A 33 -4.17 -2.10 15.64
N LYS A 34 -3.94 -1.15 16.56
CA LYS A 34 -4.70 -1.01 17.82
C LYS A 34 -6.12 -0.48 17.61
N MET A 35 -6.33 0.31 16.54
CA MET A 35 -7.56 1.00 16.22
C MET A 35 -7.92 0.72 14.76
N SER A 36 -9.22 0.71 14.47
CA SER A 36 -9.73 0.72 13.10
C SER A 36 -9.45 2.06 12.39
N ALA A 37 -9.56 2.07 11.06
CA ALA A 37 -9.41 3.29 10.28
C ALA A 37 -10.43 4.38 10.68
N GLU A 38 -11.68 3.99 10.95
CA GLU A 38 -12.73 4.90 11.39
C GLU A 38 -12.39 5.54 12.75
N GLU A 39 -12.00 4.72 13.73
CA GLU A 39 -11.63 5.20 15.06
C GLU A 39 -10.47 6.19 15.01
N VAL A 40 -9.42 5.86 14.23
CA VAL A 40 -8.30 6.78 14.01
C VAL A 40 -8.79 8.09 13.38
N TYR A 41 -9.57 8.00 12.30
CA TYR A 41 -10.02 9.20 11.58
C TYR A 41 -10.81 10.15 12.48
N LYS A 42 -11.76 9.59 13.26
CA LYS A 42 -12.59 10.35 14.19
C LYS A 42 -11.77 10.94 15.35
N ALA A 43 -10.81 10.19 15.89
CA ALA A 43 -10.02 10.62 17.04
C ALA A 43 -8.94 11.66 16.71
N SER A 44 -8.33 11.60 15.53
CA SER A 44 -7.16 12.40 15.19
C SER A 44 -7.28 13.17 13.87
N CYS A 45 -7.62 12.51 12.76
CA CYS A 45 -7.56 13.11 11.42
C CYS A 45 -8.55 14.26 11.23
N THR A 46 -9.76 14.13 11.79
CA THR A 46 -10.85 15.12 11.70
C THR A 46 -10.43 16.52 12.19
N LYS A 47 -9.48 16.58 13.15
CA LYS A 47 -8.98 17.85 13.72
C LYS A 47 -8.33 18.76 12.68
N CYS A 48 -7.76 18.18 11.62
CA CYS A 48 -7.13 18.93 10.53
C CYS A 48 -7.91 18.80 9.23
N HIS A 49 -8.35 17.59 8.86
CA HIS A 49 -8.98 17.33 7.56
C HIS A 49 -10.50 17.57 7.53
N GLY A 50 -11.11 17.91 8.66
CA GLY A 50 -12.54 18.15 8.74
C GLY A 50 -13.36 16.88 8.98
N ALA A 51 -14.66 17.05 9.26
CA ALA A 51 -15.54 15.92 9.58
C ALA A 51 -15.95 15.11 8.35
N HIS A 52 -15.82 15.71 7.17
CA HIS A 52 -16.17 15.14 5.87
C HIS A 52 -14.97 15.10 4.92
N GLY A 53 -13.74 15.21 5.44
CA GLY A 53 -12.54 15.27 4.61
C GLY A 53 -12.45 16.51 3.73
N GLU A 54 -13.13 17.60 4.07
CA GLU A 54 -13.19 18.85 3.30
C GLU A 54 -11.87 19.65 3.32
N GLY A 55 -10.94 19.30 4.21
CA GLY A 55 -9.68 20.02 4.41
C GLY A 55 -9.88 21.36 5.13
N LYS A 56 -8.79 22.11 5.31
CA LYS A 56 -8.80 23.44 5.94
C LYS A 56 -7.82 24.36 5.22
N THR A 57 -8.33 25.34 4.49
CA THR A 57 -7.52 26.27 3.68
C THR A 57 -6.57 27.08 4.54
N GLU A 58 -7.01 27.55 5.71
CA GLU A 58 -6.21 28.39 6.61
C GLU A 58 -4.99 27.64 7.15
N LYS A 59 -5.09 26.32 7.25
CA LYS A 59 -4.01 25.43 7.71
C LYS A 59 -3.35 24.68 6.56
N LYS A 60 -3.66 25.03 5.30
CA LYS A 60 -3.24 24.33 4.08
C LYS A 60 -3.41 22.81 4.15
N THR A 61 -4.43 22.35 4.89
CA THR A 61 -4.66 20.93 5.06
C THR A 61 -5.44 20.41 3.84
N PRO A 62 -4.93 19.42 3.09
CA PRO A 62 -5.57 18.97 1.87
C PRO A 62 -6.89 18.29 2.16
N ARG A 63 -7.83 18.46 1.23
CA ARG A 63 -9.10 17.72 1.20
C ARG A 63 -8.91 16.30 0.68
N PHE A 64 -9.81 15.41 1.05
CA PHE A 64 -9.85 14.00 0.64
C PHE A 64 -11.07 13.66 -0.21
N ASP A 65 -12.16 14.42 -0.08
CA ASP A 65 -13.45 14.15 -0.73
C ASP A 65 -13.42 14.24 -2.27
N ASP A 66 -12.31 14.71 -2.85
CA ASP A 66 -12.06 14.74 -4.29
C ASP A 66 -11.13 13.62 -4.79
N LYS A 67 -10.52 12.83 -3.91
CA LYS A 67 -9.48 11.85 -4.28
C LYS A 67 -10.04 10.46 -4.54
N THR A 68 -9.37 9.72 -5.41
CA THR A 68 -9.57 8.28 -5.61
C THR A 68 -8.88 7.47 -4.51
N VAL A 69 -9.26 6.19 -4.36
CA VAL A 69 -8.58 5.26 -3.43
C VAL A 69 -7.07 5.21 -3.73
N ALA A 70 -6.67 5.12 -5.00
CA ALA A 70 -5.26 4.99 -5.38
C ALA A 70 -4.44 6.24 -4.99
N GLU A 71 -4.99 7.43 -5.20
CA GLU A 71 -4.34 8.69 -4.80
C GLU A 71 -4.23 8.82 -3.28
N LEU A 72 -5.25 8.37 -2.55
CA LEU A 72 -5.24 8.32 -1.09
C LEU A 72 -4.20 7.33 -0.58
N GLU A 73 -4.17 6.10 -1.12
CA GLU A 73 -3.17 5.09 -0.74
C GLU A 73 -1.75 5.60 -0.98
N TYR A 74 -1.49 6.19 -2.14
CA TYR A 74 -0.18 6.76 -2.47
C TYR A 74 0.21 7.87 -1.50
N SER A 75 -0.69 8.84 -1.26
CA SER A 75 -0.42 9.98 -0.37
C SER A 75 -0.20 9.52 1.08
N LEU A 76 -1.03 8.61 1.57
CA LEU A 76 -0.91 8.04 2.91
C LEU A 76 0.37 7.23 3.06
N PHE A 77 0.75 6.46 2.03
CA PHE A 77 1.99 5.70 2.02
C PHE A 77 3.21 6.63 2.06
N ASP A 78 3.24 7.65 1.20
CA ASP A 78 4.36 8.59 1.12
C ASP A 78 4.56 9.33 2.45
N ILE A 79 3.48 9.90 3.00
CA ILE A 79 3.52 10.66 4.26
C ILE A 79 3.82 9.75 5.47
N LYS A 80 3.28 8.52 5.50
CA LYS A 80 3.45 7.60 6.64
C LYS A 80 4.83 6.93 6.67
N LYS A 81 5.38 6.60 5.50
CA LYS A 81 6.65 5.88 5.38
C LYS A 81 7.86 6.80 5.28
N GLY A 82 7.62 8.11 5.21
CA GLY A 82 8.66 9.13 5.28
C GLY A 82 9.28 9.45 3.94
N GLY A 83 8.45 9.76 2.93
CA GLY A 83 8.91 10.27 1.64
C GLY A 83 9.71 9.24 0.85
N ILE A 84 9.04 8.23 0.28
CA ILE A 84 9.73 7.34 -0.68
C ILE A 84 10.00 8.10 -1.98
N THR A 85 9.22 9.15 -2.24
CA THR A 85 9.44 10.07 -3.36
C THR A 85 10.17 11.33 -2.93
N PHE A 86 10.94 11.91 -3.86
CA PHE A 86 11.63 13.20 -3.73
C PHE A 86 10.64 14.39 -3.69
N THR A 87 9.52 14.23 -2.99
CA THR A 87 8.49 15.24 -2.80
C THR A 87 9.07 16.32 -1.89
N THR A 88 9.75 17.30 -2.51
CA THR A 88 10.40 18.40 -1.81
C THR A 88 9.40 19.54 -1.64
N GLY A 89 9.14 19.93 -0.39
CA GLY A 89 8.24 21.03 -0.09
C GLY A 89 7.92 21.11 1.40
N THR A 90 7.90 22.32 1.95
CA THR A 90 7.64 22.55 3.39
C THR A 90 6.31 21.95 3.85
N ASP A 91 5.29 21.99 3.00
CA ASP A 91 3.96 21.48 3.34
C ASP A 91 3.95 19.93 3.42
N HIS A 92 4.78 19.24 2.62
CA HIS A 92 4.94 17.77 2.70
C HIS A 92 5.68 17.37 3.98
N GLU A 93 6.80 18.02 4.29
CA GLU A 93 7.59 17.76 5.51
C GLU A 93 6.75 17.96 6.78
N ILE A 94 5.90 19.00 6.81
CA ILE A 94 4.96 19.23 7.91
C ILE A 94 3.97 18.08 8.05
N MET A 95 3.43 17.58 6.94
CA MET A 95 2.48 16.47 6.96
C MET A 95 3.12 15.16 7.39
N GLU A 96 4.32 14.87 6.91
CA GLU A 96 5.12 13.71 7.34
C GLU A 96 5.37 13.75 8.84
N HIS A 97 5.89 14.87 9.35
CA HIS A 97 6.14 15.06 10.77
C HIS A 97 4.87 14.91 11.62
N ASN A 98 3.75 15.51 11.18
CA ASN A 98 2.48 15.39 11.87
C ASN A 98 1.97 13.94 11.87
N MET A 99 2.14 13.22 10.76
CA MET A 99 1.77 11.82 10.67
C MET A 99 2.58 10.94 11.62
N GLN A 100 3.90 11.17 11.72
CA GLN A 100 4.73 10.43 12.67
C GLN A 100 4.32 10.70 14.13
N LYS A 101 4.01 11.95 14.48
CA LYS A 101 3.46 12.26 15.80
C LYS A 101 2.17 11.51 16.11
N LEU A 102 1.26 11.39 15.14
CA LEU A 102 0.03 10.63 15.32
C LEU A 102 0.31 9.14 15.56
N ILE A 103 1.28 8.57 14.84
CA ILE A 103 1.71 7.18 15.00
C ILE A 103 2.33 6.95 16.38
N ASP A 104 3.20 7.85 16.84
CA ASP A 104 3.81 7.81 18.18
C ASP A 104 2.76 7.93 19.29
N GLN A 105 1.67 8.66 19.03
CA GLN A 105 0.52 8.76 19.93
C GLN A 105 -0.42 7.54 19.90
N GLY A 106 -0.12 6.54 19.05
CA GLY A 106 -0.88 5.29 18.95
C GLY A 106 -1.99 5.30 17.90
N TYR A 107 -2.10 6.36 17.09
CA TYR A 107 -3.05 6.44 15.97
C TYR A 107 -2.49 5.83 14.69
N ASP A 108 -1.79 4.71 14.82
CA ASP A 108 -1.27 3.95 13.67
C ASP A 108 -2.40 3.14 13.01
N TYR A 109 -2.31 2.95 11.69
CA TYR A 109 -3.35 2.32 10.87
C TYR A 109 -2.78 1.70 9.60
N ASP A 110 -3.54 0.76 9.04
CA ASP A 110 -3.27 0.20 7.72
C ASP A 110 -3.63 1.19 6.60
N ILE A 111 -2.69 1.41 5.68
CA ILE A 111 -2.84 2.43 4.61
C ILE A 111 -4.01 2.11 3.69
N LYS A 112 -4.14 0.85 3.24
CA LYS A 112 -5.19 0.45 2.30
C LYS A 112 -6.56 0.58 2.96
N THR A 113 -6.67 0.11 4.20
CA THR A 113 -7.90 0.20 4.98
C THR A 113 -8.31 1.65 5.21
N MET A 114 -7.37 2.54 5.53
CA MET A 114 -7.65 3.97 5.69
C MET A 114 -8.06 4.64 4.39
N ALA A 115 -7.37 4.37 3.28
CA ALA A 115 -7.73 4.93 1.98
C ALA A 115 -9.15 4.51 1.54
N GLN A 116 -9.48 3.23 1.72
CA GLN A 116 -10.82 2.71 1.44
C GLN A 116 -11.89 3.34 2.34
N TYR A 117 -11.62 3.47 3.63
CA TYR A 117 -12.52 4.15 4.57
C TYR A 117 -12.78 5.60 4.13
N ILE A 118 -11.73 6.38 3.87
CA ILE A 118 -11.85 7.78 3.46
C ILE A 118 -12.65 7.90 2.16
N TYR A 119 -12.33 7.11 1.15
CA TYR A 119 -13.02 7.12 -0.13
C TYR A 119 -14.50 6.76 0.01
N SER A 120 -14.79 5.62 0.65
CA SER A 120 -16.18 5.14 0.81
C SER A 120 -17.04 6.05 1.67
N THR A 121 -16.43 6.82 2.58
CA THR A 121 -17.16 7.71 3.49
C THR A 121 -17.37 9.10 2.90
N PHE A 122 -16.39 9.64 2.17
CA PHE A 122 -16.36 11.07 1.84
C PHE A 122 -16.34 11.40 0.36
N LYS A 123 -16.07 10.43 -0.53
CA LYS A 123 -16.04 10.70 -1.97
C LYS A 123 -17.40 11.20 -2.45
N LYS A 124 -17.38 12.37 -3.11
CA LYS A 124 -18.54 12.95 -3.80
C LYS A 124 -18.66 12.45 -5.24
#